data_AF-N8W7I0-F1
#
_entry.id   AF-N8W7I0-F1
#
_cell.length_a   1.000
_cell.length_b   1.000
_cell.length_c   1.000
_cell.angle_alpha   90.00
_cell.angle_beta   90.00
_cell.angle_gamma   90.00
#
_symmetry.space_group_name_H-M   'P 1'
#
loop_
_entity.id
_entity.type
_entity.pdbx_description
1 polymer ?
#
loop_
_entity_poly.entity_id
_entity_poly.type
_entity_poly.pdbx_seq_one_letter_code
_entity_poly.pdbx_strand_id
1 'polypeptide(L)'
;MRVFIKKYANLSACTVLDDDLIKSMKNIYIIGLLWACSTWTMAETVVNNKAAPTPQQVAKANAIRVTTRPEIMGLWGMEIPNNKKCVEYYNFRGSSDVVIKSGQEWSYGLYDYQPSEDHKERLPALILQIKYDNNEKDCSGQAQDQTGEVSQYFVKWANDHTIDFCASEKGDKCFATLRRVLP
;
A
#
# COMPACT_ATOMS: atom_id res chain seq x y z
N MET A 1 -39.59 -34.55 -29.20
CA MET A 1 -40.18 -34.34 -27.87
C MET A 1 -39.80 -32.90 -27.48
N ARG A 2 -40.54 -31.82 -27.82
CA ARG A 2 -41.83 -31.32 -27.28
C ARG A 2 -41.84 -31.44 -25.74
N VAL A 3 -42.01 -30.41 -24.88
CA VAL A 3 -42.72 -29.10 -24.89
C VAL A 3 -42.29 -28.36 -23.59
N PHE A 4 -41.88 -27.07 -23.59
CA PHE A 4 -42.64 -25.84 -23.22
C PHE A 4 -43.38 -25.92 -21.84
N ILE A 5 -43.27 -25.00 -20.87
CA ILE A 5 -43.87 -23.64 -20.70
C ILE A 5 -43.34 -23.10 -19.32
N LYS A 6 -42.73 -21.91 -19.13
CA LYS A 6 -43.15 -20.48 -19.17
C LYS A 6 -43.71 -19.89 -17.83
N LYS A 7 -43.14 -18.72 -17.45
CA LYS A 7 -43.79 -17.50 -16.87
C LYS A 7 -44.04 -17.50 -15.33
N TYR A 8 -43.89 -16.43 -14.54
CA TYR A 8 -44.06 -14.94 -14.64
C TYR A 8 -43.03 -14.24 -13.70
N ALA A 9 -42.39 -13.07 -13.94
CA ALA A 9 -42.76 -11.70 -14.37
C ALA A 9 -43.24 -10.75 -13.24
N ASN A 10 -42.46 -9.68 -12.97
CA ASN A 10 -42.85 -8.25 -12.84
C ASN A 10 -41.62 -7.39 -12.49
N LEU A 11 -41.17 -6.51 -13.40
CA LEU A 11 -41.43 -5.04 -13.50
C LEU A 11 -40.78 -4.24 -12.36
N SER A 12 -39.87 -3.28 -12.61
CA SER A 12 -40.15 -2.06 -13.37
C SER A 12 -38.89 -1.41 -13.98
N ALA A 13 -39.06 -0.78 -15.13
CA ALA A 13 -38.08 0.04 -15.85
C ALA A 13 -38.57 1.50 -15.90
N CYS A 14 -37.66 2.47 -15.93
CA CYS A 14 -37.83 3.86 -16.43
C CYS A 14 -36.40 4.41 -16.67
N THR A 15 -35.85 4.28 -17.89
CA THR A 15 -35.86 5.24 -19.01
C THR A 15 -34.99 6.49 -18.80
N VAL A 16 -33.98 6.55 -19.67
CA VAL A 16 -33.11 7.65 -20.09
C VAL A 16 -33.91 8.86 -20.57
N LEU A 17 -33.44 10.09 -20.29
CA LEU A 17 -33.69 11.29 -21.09
C LEU A 17 -32.40 12.13 -21.16
N ASP A 18 -31.83 12.20 -22.36
CA ASP A 18 -30.93 13.27 -22.83
C ASP A 18 -31.76 14.55 -23.10
N ASP A 19 -31.16 15.72 -22.89
CA ASP A 19 -31.04 16.79 -23.91
C ASP A 19 -30.66 18.14 -23.29
N ASP A 20 -29.49 18.64 -23.70
CA ASP A 20 -29.10 20.05 -23.68
C ASP A 20 -30.09 20.90 -24.50
N LEU A 21 -30.60 22.02 -23.95
CA LEU A 21 -30.78 23.33 -24.62
C LEU A 21 -31.74 24.24 -23.81
N ILE A 22 -31.25 25.39 -23.34
CA ILE A 22 -31.71 26.73 -23.75
C ILE A 22 -31.01 27.80 -22.89
N LYS A 23 -30.17 28.54 -23.59
CA LYS A 23 -29.55 29.83 -23.29
C LYS A 23 -30.59 30.95 -23.50
N SER A 24 -30.77 31.87 -22.55
CA SER A 24 -30.90 33.34 -22.78
C SER A 24 -31.36 34.10 -21.53
N MET A 25 -30.68 35.21 -21.25
CA MET A 25 -30.99 36.23 -20.23
C MET A 25 -32.32 36.97 -20.52
N LYS A 26 -32.96 37.56 -19.48
CA LYS A 26 -33.27 39.01 -19.35
C LYS A 26 -34.45 39.31 -18.39
N ASN A 27 -34.13 40.06 -17.34
CA ASN A 27 -34.91 41.05 -16.57
C ASN A 27 -36.25 40.73 -15.86
N ILE A 28 -36.17 40.85 -14.51
CA ILE A 28 -36.96 41.72 -13.59
C ILE A 28 -38.49 41.59 -13.61
N TYR A 29 -39.12 41.34 -12.44
CA TYR A 29 -40.04 42.26 -11.71
C TYR A 29 -40.43 41.67 -10.32
N ILE A 30 -40.32 42.53 -9.31
CA ILE A 30 -40.69 42.32 -7.90
C ILE A 30 -42.21 42.59 -7.73
N ILE A 31 -42.87 41.90 -6.79
CA ILE A 31 -43.83 42.40 -5.77
C ILE A 31 -44.94 41.37 -5.52
N GLY A 32 -45.05 40.93 -4.25
CA GLY A 32 -46.36 40.66 -3.64
C GLY A 32 -46.66 39.24 -3.19
N LEU A 33 -46.06 38.79 -2.08
CA LEU A 33 -46.80 38.06 -1.03
C LEU A 33 -45.99 38.05 0.28
N LEU A 34 -46.03 39.18 0.98
CA LEU A 34 -45.64 39.28 2.37
C LEU A 34 -46.94 39.16 3.17
N TRP A 35 -47.00 38.17 4.08
CA TRP A 35 -47.77 38.11 5.33
C TRP A 35 -48.36 36.71 5.58
N ALA A 36 -47.65 35.94 6.42
CA ALA A 36 -48.18 35.28 7.62
C ALA A 36 -47.29 34.08 7.97
N CYS A 37 -46.25 34.31 8.78
CA CYS A 37 -45.62 33.30 9.65
C CYS A 37 -44.65 34.04 10.58
N SER A 38 -45.18 34.83 11.51
CA SER A 38 -44.40 35.32 12.65
C SER A 38 -44.26 34.17 13.66
N THR A 39 -43.36 33.23 13.41
CA THR A 39 -42.84 32.37 14.48
C THR A 39 -41.84 33.17 15.28
N TRP A 40 -42.06 33.25 16.58
CA TRP A 40 -41.13 33.87 17.50
C TRP A 40 -39.83 33.06 17.46
N THR A 41 -38.79 33.60 16.82
CA THR A 41 -37.44 33.05 16.96
C THR A 41 -36.91 33.51 18.30
N MET A 42 -36.89 32.62 19.29
CA MET A 42 -36.03 32.82 20.46
C MET A 42 -34.59 32.73 19.97
N ALA A 43 -33.80 33.79 20.19
CA ALA A 43 -32.36 33.69 20.05
C ALA A 43 -31.86 32.78 21.18
N GLU A 44 -31.57 31.51 20.87
CA GLU A 44 -30.80 30.67 21.78
C GLU A 44 -29.43 31.33 21.93
N THR A 45 -29.13 31.82 23.13
CA THR A 45 -27.75 32.10 23.49
C THR A 45 -27.00 30.79 23.37
N VAL A 46 -26.18 30.66 22.34
CA VAL A 46 -25.21 29.58 22.22
C VAL A 46 -24.27 29.73 23.41
N VAL A 47 -24.61 29.06 24.51
CA VAL A 47 -23.65 28.83 25.58
C VAL A 47 -22.54 28.06 24.91
N ASN A 48 -21.39 28.71 24.73
CA ASN A 48 -20.17 28.06 24.32
C ASN A 48 -19.73 27.15 25.47
N ASN A 49 -20.43 26.04 25.65
CA ASN A 49 -19.95 24.90 26.37
C ASN A 49 -18.81 24.35 25.49
N LYS A 50 -17.61 24.92 25.66
CA LYS A 50 -16.41 24.13 25.54
C LYS A 50 -16.56 23.03 26.59
N ALA A 51 -17.26 21.95 26.22
CA ALA A 51 -17.22 20.72 26.98
C ALA A 51 -15.74 20.39 27.14
N ALA A 52 -15.28 20.35 28.39
CA ALA A 52 -13.94 19.87 28.67
C ALA A 52 -13.81 18.51 27.97
N PRO A 53 -12.73 18.28 27.19
CA PRO A 53 -12.55 17.02 26.51
C PRO A 53 -12.69 15.91 27.54
N THR A 54 -13.52 14.91 27.23
CA THR A 54 -13.71 13.76 28.13
C THR A 54 -12.35 13.12 28.40
N PRO A 55 -12.14 12.49 29.58
CA PRO A 55 -10.89 11.80 29.88
C PRO A 55 -10.44 10.84 28.76
N GLN A 56 -11.39 10.24 28.03
CA GLN A 56 -11.09 9.41 26.86
C GLN A 56 -10.55 10.17 25.63
N GLN A 57 -10.98 11.42 25.39
CA GLN A 57 -10.45 12.26 24.30
C GLN A 57 -9.04 12.77 24.63
N VAL A 58 -8.77 13.10 25.90
CA VAL A 58 -7.43 13.49 26.36
C VAL A 58 -6.45 12.30 26.33
N ALA A 59 -6.92 11.08 26.64
CA ALA A 59 -6.10 9.87 26.58
C ALA A 59 -5.69 9.48 25.14
N LYS A 60 -6.57 9.68 24.14
CA LYS A 60 -6.21 9.45 22.72
C LYS A 60 -5.23 10.49 22.18
N ALA A 61 -5.31 11.74 22.66
CA ALA A 61 -4.40 12.81 22.25
C ALA A 61 -2.96 12.62 22.77
N ASN A 62 -2.77 11.85 23.86
CA ASN A 62 -1.48 11.57 24.48
C ASN A 62 -0.97 10.13 24.25
N ALA A 63 -1.54 9.40 23.29
CA ALA A 63 -1.12 8.04 22.99
C ALA A 63 0.17 8.06 22.16
N ILE A 64 1.31 7.78 22.80
CA ILE A 64 2.58 7.46 22.12
C ILE A 64 2.36 6.21 21.28
N ARG A 65 2.48 6.33 19.95
CA ARG A 65 2.50 5.19 19.05
C ARG A 65 3.93 4.76 18.83
N VAL A 66 4.35 3.69 19.50
CA VAL A 66 5.63 3.04 19.23
C VAL A 66 5.45 2.19 17.96
N THR A 67 6.04 2.64 16.85
CA THR A 67 6.15 1.82 15.64
C THR A 67 7.56 1.24 15.58
N THR A 68 7.67 -0.09 15.59
CA THR A 68 8.94 -0.78 15.47
C THR A 68 9.33 -0.88 14.01
N ARG A 69 10.54 -0.45 13.69
CA ARG A 69 11.11 -0.59 12.35
C ARG A 69 11.39 -2.08 12.07
N PRO A 70 10.99 -2.65 10.91
CA PRO A 70 11.45 -3.98 10.51
C PRO A 70 12.98 -4.05 10.51
N GLU A 71 13.54 -5.10 11.12
CA GLU A 71 15.00 -5.30 11.24
C GLU A 71 15.72 -5.38 9.88
N ILE A 72 15.00 -5.84 8.85
CA ILE A 72 15.50 -5.97 7.47
C ILE A 72 15.71 -4.60 6.79
N MET A 73 15.13 -3.52 7.31
CA MET A 73 15.26 -2.20 6.69
C MET A 73 16.71 -1.75 6.57
N GLY A 74 17.03 -1.09 5.45
CA GLY A 74 18.35 -0.61 5.11
C GLY A 74 18.81 -1.04 3.72
N LEU A 75 20.04 -0.63 3.38
CA LEU A 75 20.70 -1.01 2.14
C LEU A 75 21.54 -2.27 2.36
N TRP A 76 21.39 -3.22 1.46
CA TRP A 76 22.08 -4.50 1.47
C TRP A 76 22.71 -4.77 0.11
N GLY A 77 23.94 -5.27 0.09
CA GLY A 77 24.64 -5.67 -1.13
C GLY A 77 24.81 -7.17 -1.19
N MET A 78 24.45 -7.76 -2.33
CA MET A 78 24.65 -9.16 -2.68
C MET A 78 25.75 -9.28 -3.74
N GLU A 79 26.85 -9.95 -3.42
CA GLU A 79 27.86 -10.28 -4.43
C GLU A 79 27.38 -11.46 -5.29
N ILE A 80 27.41 -11.32 -6.62
CA ILE A 80 27.04 -12.41 -7.51
C ILE A 80 28.14 -13.49 -7.50
N PRO A 81 27.84 -14.77 -7.16
CA PRO A 81 28.86 -15.81 -7.01
C PRO A 81 29.78 -15.98 -8.22
N ASN A 82 29.23 -15.82 -9.43
CA ASN A 82 29.95 -15.99 -10.70
C ASN A 82 30.44 -14.66 -11.31
N ASN A 83 30.10 -13.52 -10.72
CA ASN A 83 30.51 -12.20 -11.15
C ASN A 83 30.76 -11.29 -9.93
N LYS A 84 31.86 -11.55 -9.21
CA LYS A 84 32.26 -10.80 -8.00
C LYS A 84 32.56 -9.30 -8.24
N LYS A 85 32.46 -8.83 -9.49
CA LYS A 85 32.63 -7.41 -9.84
C LYS A 85 31.32 -6.64 -9.80
N CYS A 86 30.18 -7.33 -9.77
CA CYS A 86 28.86 -6.73 -9.68
C CYS A 86 28.23 -7.06 -8.33
N VAL A 87 27.68 -6.03 -7.69
CA VAL A 87 26.92 -6.14 -6.45
C VAL A 87 25.50 -5.72 -6.77
N GLU A 88 24.56 -6.60 -6.47
CA GLU A 88 23.15 -6.28 -6.53
C GLU A 88 22.71 -5.68 -5.20
N TYR A 89 22.04 -4.53 -5.27
CA TYR A 89 21.67 -3.76 -4.08
C TYR A 89 20.18 -3.85 -3.82
N TYR A 90 19.82 -4.14 -2.58
CA TYR A 90 18.45 -4.15 -2.07
C TYR A 90 18.30 -3.04 -1.03
N ASN A 91 17.46 -2.06 -1.30
CA ASN A 91 17.15 -0.98 -0.36
C ASN A 91 15.74 -1.18 0.20
N PHE A 92 15.63 -1.82 1.35
CA PHE A 92 14.37 -1.99 2.09
C PHE A 92 14.06 -0.71 2.86
N ARG A 93 13.05 0.02 2.40
CA ARG A 93 12.66 1.34 2.92
C ARG A 93 11.47 1.21 3.85
N GLY A 94 11.11 2.33 4.49
CA GLY A 94 9.86 2.42 5.24
C GLY A 94 8.65 2.24 4.31
N SER A 95 7.48 2.02 4.90
CA SER A 95 6.22 1.84 4.15
C SER A 95 6.19 0.63 3.22
N SER A 96 6.99 -0.40 3.50
CA SER A 96 7.04 -1.63 2.71
C SER A 96 7.54 -1.45 1.27
N ASP A 97 8.32 -0.40 0.97
CA ASP A 97 8.92 -0.18 -0.34
C ASP A 97 10.31 -0.85 -0.46
N VAL A 98 10.60 -1.42 -1.63
CA VAL A 98 11.96 -1.89 -1.97
C VAL A 98 12.42 -1.32 -3.31
N VAL A 99 13.68 -0.92 -3.37
CA VAL A 99 14.38 -0.60 -4.63
C VAL A 99 15.51 -1.59 -4.80
N ILE A 100 15.54 -2.26 -5.94
CA ILE A 100 16.57 -3.24 -6.29
C ILE A 100 17.38 -2.67 -7.45
N LYS A 101 18.71 -2.82 -7.40
CA LYS A 101 19.59 -2.41 -8.49
C LYS A 101 20.60 -3.52 -8.80
N SER A 102 20.57 -4.02 -10.02
CA SER A 102 21.47 -5.05 -10.54
C SER A 102 22.09 -4.56 -11.83
N GLY A 103 23.38 -4.20 -11.85
CA GLY A 103 23.99 -3.63 -13.05
C GLY A 103 23.32 -2.32 -13.53
N GLN A 104 22.74 -2.35 -14.73
CA GLN A 104 21.95 -1.24 -15.32
C GLN A 104 20.45 -1.37 -15.01
N GLU A 105 20.02 -2.56 -14.62
CA GLU A 105 18.65 -2.85 -14.19
C GLU A 105 18.38 -2.20 -12.82
N TRP A 106 17.20 -1.62 -12.71
CA TRP A 106 16.62 -1.23 -11.43
C TRP A 106 15.13 -1.48 -11.43
N SER A 107 14.67 -1.98 -10.29
CA SER A 107 13.27 -2.33 -10.09
C SER A 107 12.77 -1.66 -8.82
N TYR A 108 11.48 -1.33 -8.82
CA TYR A 108 10.76 -0.83 -7.66
C TYR A 108 9.64 -1.81 -7.31
N GLY A 109 9.47 -2.08 -6.03
CA GLY A 109 8.52 -3.07 -5.55
C GLY A 109 8.03 -2.81 -4.14
N LEU A 110 7.20 -3.74 -3.68
CA LEU A 110 6.78 -3.83 -2.30
C LEU A 110 7.42 -5.04 -1.63
N TYR A 111 7.59 -4.97 -0.31
CA TYR A 111 7.98 -6.11 0.50
C TYR A 111 7.08 -6.29 1.73
N ASP A 112 6.84 -7.55 2.08
CA ASP A 112 6.29 -7.94 3.38
C ASP A 112 7.35 -8.74 4.14
N TYR A 113 7.73 -8.27 5.32
CA TYR A 113 8.70 -8.93 6.18
C TYR A 113 8.00 -9.43 7.44
N GLN A 114 7.97 -10.75 7.59
CA GLN A 114 7.33 -11.43 8.71
C GLN A 114 8.42 -11.92 9.65
N PRO A 115 8.66 -11.22 10.78
CA PRO A 115 9.67 -11.63 11.74
C PRO A 115 9.32 -13.01 12.35
N SER A 116 10.33 -13.68 12.88
CA SER A 116 10.15 -14.87 13.70
C SER A 116 10.40 -14.53 15.16
N GLU A 117 9.66 -15.16 16.06
CA GLU A 117 9.88 -15.03 17.50
C GLU A 117 11.20 -15.71 17.91
N ASP A 118 11.52 -16.85 17.28
CA ASP A 118 12.81 -17.53 17.40
C ASP A 118 13.36 -17.89 16.02
N HIS A 119 14.47 -17.26 15.65
CA HIS A 119 15.16 -17.46 14.37
C HIS A 119 15.76 -18.88 14.23
N LYS A 120 15.84 -19.66 15.32
CA LYS A 120 16.32 -21.05 15.30
C LYS A 120 15.21 -22.05 15.01
N GLU A 121 13.98 -21.76 15.42
CA GLU A 121 12.82 -22.63 15.18
C GLU A 121 12.23 -22.40 13.80
N ARG A 122 12.14 -21.12 13.39
CA ARG A 122 11.61 -20.72 12.08
C ARG A 122 12.33 -19.48 11.60
N LEU A 123 12.78 -19.47 10.35
CA LEU A 123 13.34 -18.25 9.77
C LEU A 123 12.24 -17.21 9.47
N PRO A 124 12.52 -15.91 9.65
CA PRO A 124 11.69 -14.84 9.11
C PRO A 124 11.40 -15.03 7.62
N ALA A 125 10.18 -14.69 7.18
CA ALA A 125 9.80 -14.74 5.77
C ALA A 125 9.85 -13.34 5.16
N LEU A 126 10.29 -13.26 3.91
CA LEU A 126 10.33 -12.05 3.11
C LEU A 126 9.62 -12.33 1.79
N ILE A 127 8.55 -11.60 1.51
CA ILE A 127 7.85 -11.63 0.23
C ILE A 127 8.18 -10.33 -0.50
N LEU A 128 8.63 -10.43 -1.74
CA LEU A 128 8.85 -9.30 -2.64
C LEU A 128 7.82 -9.34 -3.75
N GLN A 129 7.33 -8.17 -4.14
CA GLN A 129 6.53 -8.01 -5.33
C GLN A 129 7.08 -6.87 -6.17
N ILE A 130 7.56 -7.18 -7.37
CA ILE A 130 8.05 -6.16 -8.31
C ILE A 130 6.85 -5.44 -8.92
N LYS A 131 6.84 -4.10 -8.80
CA LYS A 131 5.80 -3.22 -9.36
C LYS A 131 6.22 -2.58 -10.66
N TYR A 132 7.51 -2.38 -10.84
CA TYR A 132 8.10 -1.80 -12.04
C TYR A 132 9.52 -2.31 -12.21
N ASP A 133 9.90 -2.56 -13.45
CA ASP A 133 11.25 -2.88 -13.89
C ASP A 133 11.61 -2.03 -15.13
N ASN A 134 12.86 -1.57 -15.24
CA ASN A 134 13.30 -0.79 -16.40
C ASN A 134 13.77 -1.64 -17.59
N ASN A 135 13.80 -2.97 -17.46
CA ASN A 135 14.17 -3.97 -18.45
C ASN A 135 15.56 -3.72 -19.08
N GLU A 136 16.49 -3.21 -18.27
CA GLU A 136 17.89 -3.06 -18.64
C GLU A 136 18.69 -4.32 -18.25
N LYS A 137 19.98 -4.36 -18.57
CA LYS A 137 20.80 -5.52 -18.22
C LYS A 137 21.14 -5.60 -16.73
N ASP A 138 20.85 -6.74 -16.14
CA ASP A 138 21.20 -7.11 -14.77
C ASP A 138 22.72 -7.38 -14.59
N CYS A 139 23.14 -7.76 -13.38
CA CYS A 139 24.52 -8.18 -13.12
C CYS A 139 24.98 -9.44 -13.89
N SER A 140 24.05 -10.25 -14.40
CA SER A 140 24.32 -11.43 -15.22
C SER A 140 24.42 -11.10 -16.72
N GLY A 141 24.08 -9.87 -17.11
CA GLY A 141 24.08 -9.37 -18.49
C GLY A 141 22.81 -9.68 -19.27
N GLN A 142 21.79 -10.22 -18.60
CA GLN A 142 20.47 -10.50 -19.16
C GLN A 142 19.56 -9.29 -18.98
N ALA A 143 18.65 -9.07 -19.93
CA ALA A 143 17.56 -8.10 -19.78
C ALA A 143 16.25 -8.88 -19.80
N GLN A 144 15.54 -8.87 -18.68
CA GLN A 144 14.30 -9.62 -18.51
C GLN A 144 13.35 -8.79 -17.65
N ASP A 145 12.19 -8.43 -18.19
CA ASP A 145 11.16 -7.73 -17.42
C ASP A 145 10.62 -8.65 -16.31
N GLN A 146 10.80 -8.20 -15.06
CA GLN A 146 10.32 -8.88 -13.85
C GLN A 146 9.05 -8.23 -13.29
N THR A 147 8.42 -7.29 -14.01
CA THR A 147 7.21 -6.60 -13.55
C THR A 147 6.10 -7.59 -13.19
N GLY A 148 5.57 -7.48 -11.96
CA GLY A 148 4.54 -8.37 -11.44
C GLY A 148 5.06 -9.66 -10.82
N GLU A 149 6.36 -9.94 -10.89
CA GLU A 149 6.97 -11.08 -10.21
C GLU A 149 6.74 -11.00 -8.69
N VAL A 150 6.40 -12.14 -8.11
CA VAL A 150 6.29 -12.33 -6.66
C VAL A 150 7.28 -13.42 -6.25
N SER A 151 8.20 -13.07 -5.35
CA SER A 151 9.25 -13.97 -4.88
C SER A 151 9.15 -14.08 -3.35
N GLN A 152 9.34 -15.28 -2.80
CA GLN A 152 9.39 -15.50 -1.36
C GLN A 152 10.73 -16.09 -0.96
N TYR A 153 11.32 -15.50 0.09
CA TYR A 153 12.58 -15.92 0.68
C TYR A 153 12.42 -16.12 2.19
N PHE A 154 13.32 -16.90 2.76
CA PHE A 154 13.51 -16.99 4.19
C PHE A 154 14.83 -16.34 4.55
N VAL A 155 14.82 -15.45 5.55
CA VAL A 155 15.97 -14.62 5.90
C VAL A 155 16.70 -15.24 7.08
N LYS A 156 17.88 -15.78 6.84
CA LYS A 156 18.75 -16.32 7.90
C LYS A 156 19.74 -15.26 8.35
N TRP A 157 19.65 -14.85 9.60
CA TRP A 157 20.57 -13.89 10.21
C TRP A 157 21.83 -14.60 10.70
N ALA A 158 22.99 -14.21 10.16
CA ALA A 158 24.29 -14.62 10.71
C ALA A 158 24.76 -13.64 11.80
N ASN A 159 24.44 -12.36 11.63
CA ASN A 159 24.62 -11.26 12.58
C ASN A 159 23.88 -10.00 12.04
N ASP A 160 23.92 -8.89 12.78
CA ASP A 160 23.21 -7.64 12.44
C ASP A 160 23.56 -7.04 11.06
N HIS A 161 24.68 -7.46 10.47
CA HIS A 161 25.22 -6.93 9.22
C HIS A 161 25.23 -7.96 8.08
N THR A 162 24.77 -9.18 8.34
CA THR A 162 24.88 -10.30 7.39
C THR A 162 23.64 -11.17 7.45
N ILE A 163 22.99 -11.29 6.30
CA ILE A 163 21.84 -12.18 6.11
C ILE A 163 22.09 -13.10 4.92
N ASP A 164 21.45 -14.26 4.95
CA ASP A 164 21.34 -15.14 3.79
C ASP A 164 19.88 -15.26 3.37
N PHE A 165 19.63 -15.23 2.05
CA PHE A 165 18.34 -15.65 1.50
C PHE A 165 18.35 -17.16 1.26
N CYS A 166 17.33 -17.81 1.82
CA CYS A 166 17.15 -19.24 1.78
C CYS A 166 15.82 -19.61 1.12
N ALA A 167 15.81 -20.75 0.43
CA ALA A 167 14.63 -21.27 -0.26
C ALA A 167 13.68 -22.06 0.66
N SER A 168 14.06 -22.28 1.91
CA SER A 168 13.27 -23.03 2.90
C SER A 168 13.29 -22.35 4.26
N GLU A 169 12.21 -22.54 5.02
CA GLU A 169 12.07 -22.07 6.40
C GLU A 169 13.11 -22.67 7.37
N LYS A 170 13.75 -23.78 6.98
CA LYS A 170 14.77 -24.47 7.77
C LYS A 170 16.17 -23.89 7.57
N GLY A 171 16.38 -23.09 6.53
CA GLY A 171 17.68 -22.48 6.24
C GLY A 171 18.77 -23.48 5.85
N ASP A 172 18.39 -24.63 5.30
CA ASP A 172 19.29 -25.68 4.81
C ASP A 172 19.78 -25.42 3.37
N LYS A 173 19.08 -24.57 2.62
CA LYS A 173 19.40 -24.19 1.23
C LYS A 173 19.36 -22.68 1.08
N CYS A 174 20.53 -22.06 1.23
CA CYS A 174 20.71 -20.61 1.04
C CYS A 174 21.55 -20.36 -0.22
N PHE A 175 21.11 -19.42 -1.05
CA PHE A 175 21.65 -19.20 -2.40
C PHE A 175 22.27 -17.82 -2.57
N ALA A 176 22.03 -16.91 -1.62
CA ALA A 176 22.50 -15.54 -1.65
C ALA A 176 22.88 -15.08 -0.24
N THR A 177 24.03 -14.43 -0.13
CA THR A 177 24.48 -13.76 1.09
C THR A 177 24.48 -12.26 0.83
N LEU A 178 23.80 -11.51 1.70
CA LEU A 178 23.74 -10.06 1.64
C LEU A 178 24.44 -9.44 2.84
N ARG A 179 25.20 -8.38 2.58
CA ARG A 179 25.92 -7.60 3.59
C ARG A 179 25.29 -6.23 3.71
N ARG A 180 25.06 -5.78 4.94
CA ARG A 180 24.51 -4.45 5.21
C ARG A 180 25.53 -3.39 4.77
N VAL A 181 25.09 -2.42 4.01
CA VAL A 181 25.89 -1.25 3.62
C VAL A 181 25.69 -0.18 4.70
N LEU A 182 26.73 0.05 5.50
CA LEU A 182 26.71 1.06 6.56
C LEU A 182 27.07 2.45 5.96
N PRO A 183 26.48 3.55 6.47
CA PRO A 183 26.85 4.91 6.11
C PRO A 183 28.30 5.26 6.49
#